data_AF-A0A0L0FFA3-F1
#
_entry.id   AF-A0A0L0FFA3-F1
#
_cell.length_a   1.000
_cell.length_b   1.000
_cell.length_c   1.000
_cell.angle_alpha   90.00
_cell.angle_beta   90.00
_cell.angle_gamma   90.00
#
_symmetry.space_group_name_H-M   'P 1'
#
loop_
_entity.id
_entity.type
_entity.pdbx_description
1 polymer ?
#
loop_
_entity_poly.entity_id
_entity_poly.type
_entity_poly.pdbx_seq_one_letter_code
_entity_poly.pdbx_strand_id
1 'polypeptide(L)'
;WPPCEALISFFSSGFPIHKALEYVDLVKPFLVNDLESQKVLMDRRSVYALLEANDIPTPRYAVLERDEDGNCLQELKIEDDCIFIDNLKFVKPFVEKPIDADDHNIRIYFPVGAGGGSQHLFRKIGNKSSQFVPDCNEIRSNGSYIIEEFQATEGTDVKVYTVGGLYAHAEARKSPAVDGMVQRTKDGKEVRFPVLLDAQEKLIARKVSKAFKQMVCGFDFLRTNGESMVCDVNGWSFVKGNAKYFEDTALILRDTILRDVCPDKLQVPLIDIRDVPASQVEEEGIMSEDGAEHLELRCVLGVFRHSDRTPKQKMKMLVTNQQFLSFFNGEQGQPTELKIKKPTDLQKLLDLTRQLLSMGEGYDSDIEERLDKLMQMRYVLEKGGHFSGINRKVQIKALKHRRTGHRSP
;
A
#
# COMPACT_ATOMS: atom_id res chain seq x y z
N TRP A 1 8.84 36.91 16.12
CA TRP A 1 8.18 36.54 14.85
C TRP A 1 7.06 37.54 14.57
N PRO A 2 6.58 37.69 13.32
CA PRO A 2 5.47 38.58 13.00
C PRO A 2 4.18 38.16 13.74
N PRO A 3 3.32 39.10 14.17
CA PRO A 3 2.00 38.74 14.70
C PRO A 3 1.09 38.19 13.59
N CYS A 4 0.19 37.28 13.94
CA CYS A 4 -0.82 36.76 13.04
C CYS A 4 -2.09 36.34 13.80
N GLU A 5 -3.24 36.41 13.15
CA GLU A 5 -4.51 35.92 13.71
C GLU A 5 -4.72 34.43 13.46
N ALA A 6 -4.10 33.88 12.42
CA ALA A 6 -4.07 32.46 12.11
C ALA A 6 -2.63 32.01 11.83
N LEU A 7 -2.28 30.81 12.27
CA LEU A 7 -0.97 30.21 12.13
C LEU A 7 -1.06 28.88 11.39
N ILE A 8 -0.30 28.78 10.31
CA ILE A 8 0.05 27.54 9.63
C ILE A 8 1.49 27.23 9.99
N SER A 9 1.72 26.19 10.78
CA SER A 9 3.05 25.78 11.21
C SER A 9 3.12 24.27 11.38
N PHE A 10 4.25 23.68 11.02
CA PHE A 10 4.45 22.24 11.04
C PHE A 10 5.92 21.86 11.23
N PHE A 11 6.14 20.75 11.93
CA PHE A 11 7.46 20.22 12.18
C PHE A 11 8.11 19.65 10.91
N SER A 12 9.42 19.82 10.83
CA SER A 12 10.32 19.09 9.95
C SER A 12 11.71 19.11 10.57
N SER A 13 12.63 18.28 10.06
CA SER A 13 14.00 18.21 10.56
C SER A 13 14.65 19.60 10.67
N GLY A 14 15.11 19.96 11.88
CA GLY A 14 15.70 21.26 12.22
C GLY A 14 14.71 22.34 12.65
N PHE A 15 13.40 22.10 12.61
CA PHE A 15 12.39 23.08 13.03
C PHE A 15 12.34 23.23 14.56
N PRO A 16 12.45 24.46 15.11
CA PRO A 16 12.47 24.69 16.55
C PRO A 16 11.05 24.67 17.15
N ILE A 17 10.47 23.48 17.32
CA ILE A 17 9.08 23.30 17.79
C ILE A 17 8.81 23.99 19.15
N HIS A 18 9.79 24.01 20.06
CA HIS A 18 9.67 24.70 21.35
C HIS A 18 9.41 26.21 21.19
N LYS A 19 10.13 26.89 20.28
CA LYS A 19 9.89 28.31 19.98
C LYS A 19 8.52 28.54 19.34
N ALA A 20 8.06 27.57 18.55
CA ALA A 20 6.76 27.66 17.92
C ALA A 20 5.62 27.54 18.93
N LEU A 21 5.76 26.67 19.92
CA LEU A 21 4.83 26.56 21.04
C LEU A 21 4.84 27.84 21.90
N GLU A 22 6.02 28.35 22.28
CA GLU A 22 6.14 29.63 23.00
C GLU A 22 5.47 30.80 22.26
N TYR A 23 5.62 30.84 20.93
CA TYR A 23 4.94 31.83 20.10
C TYR A 23 3.41 31.68 20.13
N VAL A 24 2.91 30.44 20.05
CA VAL A 24 1.47 30.16 20.12
C VAL A 24 0.90 30.56 21.48
N ASP A 25 1.61 30.27 22.58
CA ASP A 25 1.19 30.67 23.92
C ASP A 25 1.13 32.19 24.10
N LEU A 26 2.07 32.91 23.47
CA LEU A 26 2.15 34.37 23.50
C LEU A 26 1.08 35.05 22.64
N VAL A 27 0.92 34.61 21.38
CA VAL A 27 0.09 35.28 20.37
C VAL A 27 -1.35 34.75 20.33
N LYS A 28 -1.54 33.47 20.70
CA LYS A 28 -2.83 32.75 20.67
C LYS A 28 -3.56 32.82 19.32
N PRO A 29 -2.89 32.53 18.18
CA PRO A 29 -3.54 32.52 16.88
C PRO A 29 -4.45 31.30 16.71
N PHE A 30 -5.39 31.38 15.76
CA PHE A 30 -6.08 30.21 15.25
C PHE A 30 -5.08 29.23 14.62
N LEU A 31 -5.07 27.97 15.05
CA LEU A 31 -4.16 26.95 14.53
C LEU A 31 -4.84 26.12 13.45
N VAL A 32 -4.27 26.15 12.24
CA VAL A 32 -4.72 25.23 11.17
C VAL A 32 -4.32 23.79 11.51
N ASN A 33 -3.09 23.60 11.97
CA ASN A 33 -2.62 22.33 12.52
C ASN A 33 -2.15 22.59 13.95
N ASP A 34 -2.64 21.78 14.89
CA ASP A 34 -2.20 21.87 16.29
C ASP A 34 -0.72 21.49 16.40
N LEU A 35 0.08 22.34 17.04
CA LEU A 35 1.53 22.14 17.17
C LEU A 35 1.90 21.12 18.25
N GLU A 36 1.14 21.05 19.34
CA GLU A 36 1.44 20.14 20.45
C GLU A 36 1.20 18.69 20.02
N SER A 37 0.10 18.45 19.29
CA SER A 37 -0.22 17.16 18.68
C SER A 37 0.81 16.69 17.65
N GLN A 38 1.68 17.56 17.12
CA GLN A 38 2.75 17.12 16.21
C GLN A 38 3.85 16.33 16.94
N LYS A 39 3.99 16.46 18.26
CA LYS A 39 4.91 15.61 19.04
C LYS A 39 4.52 14.13 18.96
N VAL A 40 3.22 13.84 18.89
CA VAL A 40 2.70 12.47 18.70
C VAL A 40 3.22 11.87 17.40
N LEU A 41 3.33 12.67 16.34
CA LEU A 41 3.76 12.23 15.02
C LEU A 41 5.25 11.82 14.96
N MET A 42 6.05 12.17 15.97
CA MET A 42 7.47 11.83 16.03
C MET A 42 7.71 10.41 16.55
N ASP A 43 6.73 9.82 17.23
CA ASP A 43 6.83 8.49 17.85
C ASP A 43 5.71 7.59 17.33
N ARG A 44 6.09 6.54 16.58
CA ARG A 44 5.13 5.61 15.99
C ARG A 44 4.28 4.90 17.05
N ARG A 45 4.80 4.70 18.27
CA ARG A 45 4.01 4.10 19.37
C ARG A 45 2.83 5.00 19.71
N SER A 46 3.11 6.30 19.84
CA SER A 46 2.10 7.32 20.12
C SER A 46 1.10 7.47 18.98
N VAL A 47 1.57 7.40 17.73
CA VAL A 47 0.69 7.37 16.54
C VAL A 47 -0.27 6.19 16.60
N TYR A 48 0.23 4.97 16.83
CA TYR A 48 -0.58 3.75 16.83
C TYR A 48 -1.56 3.72 18.00
N ALA A 49 -1.12 4.11 19.20
CA ALA A 49 -2.00 4.23 20.36
C ALA A 49 -3.14 5.23 20.11
N LEU A 50 -2.88 6.35 19.40
CA LEU A 50 -3.91 7.33 19.07
C LEU A 50 -4.87 6.81 17.98
N LEU A 51 -4.39 6.01 17.03
CA LEU A 51 -5.25 5.33 16.04
C LEU A 51 -6.23 4.38 16.74
N GLU A 52 -5.72 3.52 17.64
CA GLU A 52 -6.54 2.57 18.40
C GLU A 52 -7.55 3.28 19.30
N ALA A 53 -7.15 4.32 20.02
CA ALA A 53 -8.03 5.09 20.90
C ALA A 53 -9.19 5.81 20.17
N ASN A 54 -9.13 5.91 18.84
CA ASN A 54 -10.16 6.56 18.01
C ASN A 54 -10.88 5.57 17.06
N ASP A 55 -10.71 4.25 17.28
CA ASP A 55 -11.25 3.19 16.42
C ASP A 55 -10.91 3.41 14.94
N ILE A 56 -9.63 3.71 14.67
CA ILE A 56 -9.08 3.83 13.32
C ILE A 56 -8.34 2.51 13.02
N PRO A 57 -8.77 1.75 12.00
CA PRO A 57 -8.13 0.48 11.67
C PRO A 57 -6.63 0.65 11.37
N THR A 58 -5.81 -0.17 12.01
CA THR A 58 -4.35 -0.25 11.84
C THR A 58 -3.94 -1.73 11.84
N PRO A 59 -2.85 -2.14 11.17
CA PRO A 59 -2.38 -3.52 11.24
C PRO A 59 -2.13 -3.97 12.67
N ARG A 60 -2.42 -5.24 12.98
CA ARG A 60 -2.09 -5.81 14.28
C ARG A 60 -0.59 -5.67 14.53
N TYR A 61 -0.24 -5.13 15.69
CA TYR A 61 1.15 -4.81 16.02
C TYR A 61 1.50 -5.13 17.48
N ALA A 62 2.80 -5.10 17.78
CA ALA A 62 3.37 -5.13 19.11
C ALA A 62 4.56 -4.18 19.16
N VAL A 63 4.81 -3.59 20.32
CA VAL A 63 6.01 -2.77 20.56
C VAL A 63 7.07 -3.66 21.21
N LEU A 64 8.24 -3.73 20.58
CA LEU A 64 9.43 -4.39 21.10
C LEU A 64 10.43 -3.31 21.52
N GLU A 65 10.46 -3.02 22.81
CA GLU A 65 11.33 -2.02 23.42
C GLU A 65 12.58 -2.66 24.01
N ARG A 66 13.69 -1.93 23.95
CA ARG A 66 14.94 -2.32 24.57
C ARG A 66 15.42 -1.26 25.55
N ASP A 67 16.02 -1.70 26.65
CA ASP A 67 16.71 -0.82 27.59
C ASP A 67 18.05 -0.31 27.02
N GLU A 68 18.76 0.50 27.81
CA GLU A 68 20.08 1.04 27.43
C GLU A 68 21.15 -0.05 27.22
N ASP A 69 20.98 -1.21 27.87
CA ASP A 69 21.87 -2.36 27.76
C ASP A 69 21.49 -3.28 26.57
N GLY A 70 20.39 -2.98 25.87
CA GLY A 70 19.90 -3.72 24.70
C GLY A 70 19.00 -4.91 25.02
N ASN A 71 18.65 -5.13 26.29
CA ASN A 71 17.74 -6.20 26.70
C ASN A 71 16.31 -5.85 26.31
N CYS A 72 15.57 -6.83 25.79
CA CYS A 72 14.14 -6.67 25.52
C CYS A 72 13.37 -6.44 26.82
N LEU A 73 12.49 -5.44 26.84
CA LEU A 73 11.54 -5.24 27.93
C LEU A 73 10.39 -6.27 27.89
N GLN A 74 10.06 -6.75 26.69
CA GLN A 74 9.05 -7.80 26.43
C GLN A 74 9.70 -9.18 26.33
N GLU A 75 8.91 -10.23 26.59
CA GLU A 75 9.35 -11.61 26.36
C GLU A 75 9.45 -11.87 24.84
N LEU A 76 10.67 -11.99 24.32
CA LEU A 76 10.93 -12.24 22.91
C LEU A 76 11.37 -13.69 22.70
N LYS A 77 10.57 -14.44 21.93
CA LYS A 77 10.96 -15.77 21.42
C LYS A 77 11.01 -15.74 19.89
N ILE A 78 12.16 -16.09 19.33
CA ILE A 78 12.37 -16.16 17.89
C ILE A 78 12.33 -17.62 17.43
N GLU A 79 11.53 -17.89 16.41
CA GLU A 79 11.50 -19.15 15.67
C GLU A 79 11.73 -18.87 14.17
N ASP A 80 11.93 -19.90 13.35
CA ASP A 80 12.36 -19.75 11.94
C ASP A 80 11.41 -18.85 11.12
N ASP A 81 10.11 -19.08 11.20
CA ASP A 81 9.08 -18.40 10.41
C ASP A 81 8.10 -17.55 11.24
N CYS A 82 8.35 -17.41 12.54
CA CYS A 82 7.55 -16.54 13.40
C CYS A 82 8.32 -16.03 14.61
N ILE A 83 7.86 -14.93 15.17
CA ILE A 83 8.33 -14.40 16.44
C ILE A 83 7.16 -14.26 17.41
N PHE A 84 7.46 -14.37 18.70
CA PHE A 84 6.53 -14.13 19.78
C PHE A 84 7.03 -12.94 20.59
N ILE A 85 6.16 -11.97 20.80
CA ILE A 85 6.38 -10.83 21.69
C ILE A 85 5.29 -10.92 22.75
N ASP A 86 5.70 -11.24 23.97
CA ASP A 86 4.79 -11.67 25.04
C ASP A 86 3.87 -12.80 24.54
N ASN A 87 2.56 -12.57 24.55
CA ASN A 87 1.55 -13.53 24.08
C ASN A 87 1.19 -13.39 22.59
N LEU A 88 1.80 -12.43 21.87
CA LEU A 88 1.46 -12.12 20.48
C LEU A 88 2.40 -12.82 19.52
N LYS A 89 1.86 -13.68 18.66
CA LYS A 89 2.60 -14.38 17.60
C LYS A 89 2.56 -13.58 16.29
N PHE A 90 3.68 -13.34 15.65
CA PHE A 90 3.77 -12.75 14.30
C PHE A 90 4.43 -13.73 13.35
N VAL A 91 3.70 -14.13 12.30
CA VAL A 91 4.18 -15.07 11.28
C VAL A 91 4.74 -14.29 10.10
N LYS A 92 5.88 -14.73 9.55
CA LYS A 92 6.44 -14.11 8.35
C LYS A 92 5.47 -14.29 7.16
N PRO A 93 5.21 -13.24 6.34
CA PRO A 93 5.86 -11.95 6.42
C PRO A 93 5.32 -11.04 7.53
N PHE A 94 6.22 -10.32 8.18
CA PHE A 94 5.90 -9.24 9.12
C PHE A 94 6.83 -8.05 8.88
N VAL A 95 6.44 -6.88 9.36
CA VAL A 95 7.16 -5.61 9.19
C VAL A 95 7.73 -5.17 10.53
N GLU A 96 8.96 -4.65 10.52
CA GLU A 96 9.65 -4.06 11.66
C GLU A 96 9.95 -2.59 11.37
N LYS A 97 9.33 -1.69 12.12
CA LYS A 97 9.45 -0.23 11.98
C LYS A 97 10.19 0.35 13.18
N PRO A 98 11.20 1.20 13.01
CA PRO A 98 11.78 1.97 14.12
C PRO A 98 10.68 2.76 14.85
N ILE A 99 10.77 2.87 16.19
CA ILE A 99 9.80 3.68 16.95
C ILE A 99 9.87 5.18 16.59
N ASP A 100 11.05 5.66 16.17
CA ASP A 100 11.22 6.99 15.60
C ASP A 100 10.52 7.06 14.23
N ALA A 101 9.56 7.98 14.10
CA ALA A 101 8.79 8.15 12.88
C ALA A 101 9.60 8.76 11.72
N ASP A 102 10.67 9.52 12.02
CA ASP A 102 11.59 10.08 11.03
C ASP A 102 12.63 9.05 10.55
N ASP A 103 12.80 7.95 11.29
CA ASP A 103 13.59 6.80 10.81
C ASP A 103 12.76 5.94 9.85
N HIS A 104 13.15 5.99 8.58
CA HIS A 104 12.53 5.26 7.48
C HIS A 104 13.19 3.90 7.17
N ASN A 105 14.10 3.42 8.02
CA ASN A 105 14.76 2.11 7.88
C ASN A 105 13.83 0.97 8.33
N ILE A 106 12.77 0.77 7.56
CA ILE A 106 11.77 -0.27 7.79
C ILE A 106 12.24 -1.59 7.19
N ARG A 107 12.00 -2.72 7.86
CA ARG A 107 12.34 -4.05 7.35
C ARG A 107 11.11 -4.92 7.21
N ILE A 108 11.07 -5.76 6.18
CA ILE A 108 10.03 -6.78 5.98
C ILE A 108 10.74 -8.12 5.92
N TYR A 109 10.38 -9.06 6.79
CA TYR A 109 11.02 -10.38 6.85
C TYR A 109 10.14 -11.40 6.13
N PHE A 110 10.71 -12.25 5.29
CA PHE A 110 9.95 -13.22 4.49
C PHE A 110 10.11 -14.64 5.03
N PRO A 111 9.07 -15.49 4.89
CA PRO A 111 9.14 -16.86 5.35
C PRO A 111 10.15 -17.68 4.53
N VAL A 112 10.76 -18.70 5.13
CA VAL A 112 11.72 -19.61 4.51
C VAL A 112 11.11 -20.25 3.26
N GLY A 113 9.82 -20.63 3.32
CA GLY A 113 9.08 -21.19 2.18
C GLY A 113 8.93 -20.24 0.98
N ALA A 114 9.14 -18.93 1.16
CA ALA A 114 9.17 -17.93 0.09
C ALA A 114 10.59 -17.55 -0.35
N GLY A 115 11.62 -18.23 0.18
CA GLY A 115 13.03 -17.97 -0.08
C GLY A 115 13.77 -17.25 1.06
N GLY A 116 13.08 -16.95 2.17
CA GLY A 116 13.67 -16.23 3.29
C GLY A 116 14.13 -14.80 2.95
N GLY A 117 15.02 -14.27 3.77
CA GLY A 117 15.59 -12.95 3.64
C GLY A 117 14.66 -11.82 4.08
N SER A 118 15.10 -10.59 3.83
CA SER A 118 14.38 -9.39 4.20
C SER A 118 14.41 -8.32 3.11
N GLN A 119 13.36 -7.50 3.05
CA GLN A 119 13.35 -6.25 2.29
C GLN A 119 13.69 -5.10 3.22
N HIS A 120 14.76 -4.38 2.94
CA HIS A 120 15.16 -3.18 3.68
C HIS A 120 14.68 -1.94 2.93
N LEU A 121 13.68 -1.26 3.47
CA LEU A 121 13.16 0.01 2.97
C LEU A 121 14.03 1.15 3.50
N PHE A 122 14.14 2.22 2.70
CA PHE A 122 14.88 3.42 3.08
C PHE A 122 14.32 4.64 2.35
N ARG A 123 14.62 5.82 2.88
CA ARG A 123 14.30 7.09 2.20
C ARG A 123 14.91 7.07 0.80
N LYS A 124 14.09 7.39 -0.22
CA LYS A 124 14.43 7.20 -1.63
C LYS A 124 15.78 7.82 -1.99
N ILE A 125 16.66 7.01 -2.60
CA ILE A 125 17.94 7.43 -3.16
C ILE A 125 17.91 7.12 -4.66
N GLY A 126 17.80 8.17 -5.48
CA GLY A 126 17.66 8.02 -6.94
C GLY A 126 16.40 7.24 -7.32
N ASN A 127 16.58 6.06 -7.91
CA ASN A 127 15.49 5.18 -8.37
C ASN A 127 15.19 4.02 -7.42
N LYS A 128 15.82 3.98 -6.24
CA LYS A 128 15.63 2.93 -5.25
C LYS A 128 14.90 3.46 -4.02
N SER A 129 14.04 2.62 -3.47
CA SER A 129 13.24 2.83 -2.26
C SER A 129 13.36 1.67 -1.27
N SER A 130 13.95 0.57 -1.69
CA SER A 130 14.30 -0.56 -0.84
C SER A 130 15.32 -1.46 -1.53
N GLN A 131 15.86 -2.43 -0.79
CA GLN A 131 16.78 -3.45 -1.27
C GLN A 131 16.50 -4.79 -0.59
N PHE A 132 16.45 -5.87 -1.37
CA PHE A 132 16.33 -7.23 -0.84
C PHE A 132 17.69 -7.74 -0.34
N VAL A 133 17.69 -8.39 0.82
CA VAL A 133 18.86 -9.00 1.47
C VAL A 133 18.54 -10.47 1.76
N PRO A 134 19.03 -11.43 0.94
CA PRO A 134 18.66 -12.85 1.05
C PRO A 134 19.03 -13.50 2.38
N ASP A 135 20.18 -13.13 2.94
CA ASP A 135 20.76 -13.81 4.12
C ASP A 135 20.33 -13.17 5.45
N CYS A 136 19.43 -12.18 5.42
CA CYS A 136 18.95 -11.47 6.61
C CYS A 136 17.57 -11.99 7.04
N ASN A 137 17.55 -12.95 7.96
CA ASN A 137 16.33 -13.63 8.42
C ASN A 137 15.89 -13.24 9.83
N GLU A 138 16.76 -12.56 10.58
CA GLU A 138 16.58 -12.21 11.99
C GLU A 138 16.29 -10.72 12.16
N ILE A 139 15.49 -10.40 13.18
CA ILE A 139 15.16 -9.02 13.56
C ILE A 139 16.39 -8.27 14.11
N ARG A 140 16.31 -6.94 14.17
CA ARG A 140 17.40 -6.14 14.71
C ARG A 140 17.54 -6.35 16.23
N SER A 141 18.79 -6.49 16.67
CA SER A 141 19.13 -6.69 18.09
C SER A 141 19.32 -5.39 18.86
N ASN A 142 19.46 -4.25 18.18
CA ASN A 142 19.68 -2.94 18.78
C ASN A 142 18.53 -1.98 18.47
N GLY A 143 18.11 -1.18 19.44
CA GLY A 143 17.00 -0.23 19.29
C GLY A 143 15.61 -0.84 19.46
N SER A 144 14.62 0.04 19.54
CA SER A 144 13.21 -0.32 19.78
C SER A 144 12.40 -0.24 18.48
N TYR A 145 11.46 -1.16 18.32
CA TYR A 145 10.70 -1.35 17.08
C TYR A 145 9.22 -1.60 17.32
N ILE A 146 8.39 -1.23 16.35
CA ILE A 146 7.06 -1.79 16.16
C ILE A 146 7.17 -2.99 15.22
N ILE A 147 6.68 -4.14 15.68
CA ILE A 147 6.45 -5.32 14.84
C ILE A 147 4.99 -5.34 14.45
N GLU A 148 4.68 -5.37 13.16
CA GLU A 148 3.31 -5.43 12.65
C GLU A 148 3.11 -6.55 11.63
N GLU A 149 1.87 -7.03 11.52
CA GLU A 149 1.49 -7.97 10.47
C GLU A 149 1.63 -7.35 9.09
N PHE A 150 2.28 -8.08 8.18
CA PHE A 150 2.38 -7.65 6.79
C PHE A 150 1.03 -7.78 6.09
N GLN A 151 0.54 -6.68 5.54
CA GLN A 151 -0.70 -6.66 4.78
C GLN A 151 -0.43 -6.85 3.29
N ALA A 152 -0.96 -7.93 2.73
CA ALA A 152 -0.81 -8.25 1.31
C ALA A 152 -1.71 -7.36 0.43
N THR A 153 -1.20 -6.19 0.04
CA THR A 153 -1.87 -5.29 -0.91
C THR A 153 -1.65 -5.73 -2.36
N GLU A 154 -2.32 -5.08 -3.32
CA GLU A 154 -2.10 -5.29 -4.76
C GLU A 154 -0.77 -4.70 -5.29
N GLY A 155 0.22 -4.51 -4.41
CA GLY A 155 1.54 -3.97 -4.75
C GLY A 155 1.58 -2.44 -4.83
N THR A 156 0.58 -1.77 -4.26
CA THR A 156 0.49 -0.31 -4.19
C THR A 156 0.15 0.16 -2.78
N ASP A 157 0.72 1.30 -2.41
CA ASP A 157 0.39 2.01 -1.18
C ASP A 157 -0.50 3.20 -1.54
N VAL A 158 -1.61 3.39 -0.82
CA VAL A 158 -2.50 4.53 -0.99
C VAL A 158 -2.07 5.64 -0.06
N LYS A 159 -1.78 6.82 -0.63
CA LYS A 159 -1.47 8.04 0.12
C LYS A 159 -2.70 8.93 0.13
N VAL A 160 -3.12 9.34 1.31
CA VAL A 160 -4.26 10.24 1.53
C VAL A 160 -3.77 11.57 2.05
N TYR A 161 -4.39 12.64 1.59
CA TYR A 161 -4.10 14.01 1.96
C TYR A 161 -5.41 14.71 2.31
N THR A 162 -5.63 14.96 3.60
CA THR A 162 -6.81 15.67 4.09
C THR A 162 -6.59 17.17 4.05
N VAL A 163 -7.69 17.91 3.90
CA VAL A 163 -7.79 19.33 4.19
C VAL A 163 -9.08 19.53 4.97
N GLY A 164 -8.97 19.54 6.30
CA GLY A 164 -10.12 19.50 7.20
C GLY A 164 -10.71 18.11 7.33
N GLY A 165 -11.97 18.03 7.76
CA GLY A 165 -12.66 16.77 8.01
C GLY A 165 -13.50 16.24 6.83
N LEU A 166 -13.64 17.01 5.74
CA LEU A 166 -14.57 16.71 4.64
C LEU A 166 -13.89 16.56 3.29
N TYR A 167 -12.65 17.01 3.15
CA TYR A 167 -11.88 16.87 1.92
C TYR A 167 -10.71 15.91 2.13
N ALA A 168 -10.61 14.94 1.22
CA ALA A 168 -9.48 14.03 1.15
C ALA A 168 -9.14 13.72 -0.31
N HIS A 169 -7.90 13.98 -0.70
CA HIS A 169 -7.34 13.53 -1.96
C HIS A 169 -6.57 12.23 -1.76
N ALA A 170 -6.68 11.28 -2.68
CA ALA A 170 -5.95 10.02 -2.60
C ALA A 170 -5.25 9.65 -3.92
N GLU A 171 -4.02 9.16 -3.79
CA GLU A 171 -3.20 8.68 -4.90
C GLU A 171 -2.44 7.42 -4.48
N ALA A 172 -2.43 6.41 -5.34
CA ALA A 172 -1.65 5.19 -5.15
C ALA A 172 -0.28 5.32 -5.80
N ARG A 173 0.72 4.71 -5.16
CA ARG A 173 2.07 4.55 -5.71
C ARG A 173 2.49 3.09 -5.58
N LYS A 174 3.47 2.66 -6.38
CA LYS A 174 4.04 1.32 -6.24
C LYS A 174 4.65 1.15 -4.86
N SER A 175 4.31 0.07 -4.18
CA SER A 175 4.82 -0.21 -2.84
C SER A 175 6.34 -0.49 -2.88
N PRO A 176 7.14 0.11 -1.97
CA PRO A 176 8.55 -0.23 -1.82
C PRO A 176 8.78 -1.70 -1.47
N ALA A 177 7.78 -2.41 -0.94
CA ALA A 177 7.85 -3.82 -0.58
C ALA A 177 7.98 -4.78 -1.78
N VAL A 178 7.74 -4.31 -3.01
CA VAL A 178 7.68 -5.18 -4.21
C VAL A 178 9.07 -5.53 -4.75
N ASP A 179 9.81 -4.55 -5.25
CA ASP A 179 11.16 -4.73 -5.82
C ASP A 179 12.10 -3.54 -5.52
N GLY A 180 11.61 -2.55 -4.77
CA GLY A 180 12.34 -1.33 -4.45
C GLY A 180 12.58 -0.34 -5.58
N MET A 181 12.19 -0.65 -6.82
CA MET A 181 12.39 0.22 -7.98
C MET A 181 11.25 1.23 -8.13
N VAL A 182 11.60 2.51 -8.04
CA VAL A 182 10.67 3.63 -8.22
C VAL A 182 10.28 3.73 -9.70
N GLN A 183 8.98 3.65 -9.98
CA GLN A 183 8.46 3.86 -11.32
C GLN A 183 8.42 5.36 -11.64
N ARG A 184 8.98 5.76 -12.78
CA ARG A 184 9.00 7.16 -13.22
C ARG A 184 8.32 7.34 -14.57
N THR A 185 7.70 8.50 -14.77
CA THR A 185 7.18 8.97 -16.05
C THR A 185 8.33 9.35 -16.98
N LYS A 186 8.02 9.65 -18.25
CA LYS A 186 9.01 10.16 -19.21
C LYS A 186 9.69 11.45 -18.73
N ASP A 187 8.98 12.26 -17.94
CA ASP A 187 9.48 13.50 -17.35
C ASP A 187 10.26 13.28 -16.04
N GLY A 188 10.55 12.03 -15.67
CA GLY A 188 11.30 11.68 -14.47
C GLY A 188 10.51 11.81 -13.15
N LYS A 189 9.22 12.15 -13.18
CA LYS A 189 8.36 12.19 -11.99
C LYS A 189 7.95 10.79 -11.56
N GLU A 190 7.78 10.56 -10.27
CA GLU A 190 7.25 9.28 -9.77
C GLU A 190 5.83 9.04 -10.31
N VAL A 191 5.55 7.83 -10.80
CA VAL A 191 4.22 7.43 -11.30
C VAL A 191 3.24 7.35 -10.14
N ARG A 192 2.06 7.93 -10.33
CA ARG A 192 0.97 7.94 -9.36
C ARG A 192 -0.34 7.62 -10.07
N PHE A 193 -1.23 6.91 -9.38
CA PHE A 193 -2.54 6.56 -9.89
C PHE A 193 -3.60 7.25 -9.03
N PRO A 194 -4.60 7.93 -9.62
CA PRO A 194 -5.68 8.50 -8.84
C PRO A 194 -6.45 7.38 -8.13
N VAL A 195 -6.81 7.61 -6.87
CA VAL A 195 -7.62 6.68 -6.07
C VAL A 195 -8.88 7.39 -5.63
N LEU A 196 -10.02 6.74 -5.86
CA LEU A 196 -11.28 7.15 -5.24
C LEU A 196 -11.39 6.45 -3.89
N LEU A 197 -11.63 7.25 -2.86
CA LEU A 197 -11.95 6.76 -1.53
C LEU A 197 -13.43 6.38 -1.45
N ASP A 198 -13.72 5.22 -0.88
CA ASP A 198 -15.10 4.85 -0.55
C ASP A 198 -15.61 5.58 0.71
N ALA A 199 -16.84 5.30 1.12
CA ALA A 199 -17.46 5.95 2.27
C ALA A 199 -16.73 5.64 3.60
N GLN A 200 -16.27 4.39 3.80
CA GLN A 200 -15.53 4.00 5.00
C GLN A 200 -14.16 4.67 5.04
N GLU A 201 -13.45 4.74 3.92
CA GLU A 201 -12.14 5.36 3.82
C GLU A 201 -12.19 6.88 4.00
N LYS A 202 -13.26 7.53 3.51
CA LYS A 202 -13.52 8.95 3.81
C LYS A 202 -13.76 9.17 5.30
N LEU A 203 -14.48 8.26 5.96
CA LEU A 203 -14.68 8.32 7.41
C LEU A 203 -13.35 8.15 8.16
N ILE A 204 -12.50 7.21 7.74
CA ILE A 204 -11.13 7.05 8.26
C ILE A 204 -10.34 8.35 8.11
N ALA A 205 -10.35 8.96 6.91
CA ALA A 205 -9.65 10.22 6.67
C ALA A 205 -10.13 11.35 7.60
N ARG A 206 -11.45 11.47 7.80
CA ARG A 206 -12.04 12.41 8.76
C ARG A 206 -11.58 12.13 10.19
N LYS A 207 -11.60 10.86 10.61
CA LYS A 207 -11.15 10.44 11.94
C LYS A 207 -9.67 10.77 12.17
N VAL A 208 -8.79 10.45 11.21
CA VAL A 208 -7.35 10.77 11.29
C VAL A 208 -7.13 12.27 11.45
N SER A 209 -7.70 13.09 10.57
CA SER A 209 -7.60 14.55 10.62
C SER A 209 -8.03 15.11 12.00
N LYS A 210 -9.15 14.63 12.53
CA LYS A 210 -9.69 15.05 13.84
C LYS A 210 -8.84 14.55 15.01
N ALA A 211 -8.48 13.27 15.03
CA ALA A 211 -7.76 12.63 16.13
C ALA A 211 -6.37 13.26 16.32
N PHE A 212 -5.64 13.47 15.22
CA PHE A 212 -4.30 14.08 15.25
C PHE A 212 -4.34 15.62 15.29
N LYS A 213 -5.53 16.23 15.23
CA LYS A 213 -5.73 17.69 15.15
C LYS A 213 -4.91 18.35 14.03
N GLN A 214 -4.77 17.63 12.91
CA GLN A 214 -4.03 18.09 11.73
C GLN A 214 -5.04 18.32 10.60
N MET A 215 -5.43 19.58 10.37
CA MET A 215 -6.34 19.91 9.28
C MET A 215 -5.75 19.48 7.94
N VAL A 216 -4.51 19.88 7.67
CA VAL A 216 -3.73 19.39 6.53
C VAL A 216 -2.92 18.19 7.02
N CYS A 217 -3.32 16.98 6.62
CA CYS A 217 -2.69 15.75 7.07
C CYS A 217 -2.45 14.77 5.92
N GLY A 218 -1.22 14.29 5.79
CA GLY A 218 -0.85 13.16 4.96
C GLY A 218 -0.80 11.89 5.79
N PHE A 219 -1.34 10.80 5.28
CA PHE A 219 -1.21 9.48 5.89
C PHE A 219 -1.28 8.38 4.82
N ASP A 220 -0.75 7.21 5.16
CA ASP A 220 -0.74 6.05 4.28
C ASP A 220 -1.69 5.00 4.86
N PHE A 221 -2.45 4.36 3.98
CA PHE A 221 -3.23 3.18 4.36
C PHE A 221 -3.05 2.05 3.34
N LEU A 222 -3.21 0.83 3.83
CA LEU A 222 -3.09 -0.42 3.09
C LEU A 222 -4.50 -0.91 2.77
N ARG A 223 -4.82 -1.01 1.47
CA ARG A 223 -6.07 -1.59 1.00
C ARG A 223 -5.88 -3.08 0.76
N THR A 224 -6.55 -3.92 1.54
CA THR A 224 -6.57 -5.37 1.40
C THR A 224 -7.95 -5.85 0.93
N ASN A 225 -8.14 -7.16 0.76
CA ASN A 225 -9.44 -7.70 0.37
C ASN A 225 -10.44 -7.61 1.55
N GLY A 226 -11.09 -6.46 1.68
CA GLY A 226 -12.19 -6.24 2.61
C GLY A 226 -11.97 -5.11 3.62
N GLU A 227 -10.75 -4.60 3.77
CA GLU A 227 -10.41 -3.60 4.79
C GLU A 227 -9.37 -2.59 4.30
N SER A 228 -9.44 -1.38 4.87
CA SER A 228 -8.47 -0.30 4.67
C SER A 228 -7.90 0.10 6.02
N MET A 229 -6.59 -0.09 6.20
CA MET A 229 -5.90 0.10 7.48
C MET A 229 -4.80 1.15 7.38
N VAL A 230 -4.81 2.15 8.27
CA VAL A 230 -3.77 3.18 8.36
C VAL A 230 -2.48 2.56 8.88
N CYS A 231 -1.36 2.78 8.19
CA CYS A 231 -0.06 2.21 8.56
C CYS A 231 1.03 3.26 8.83
N ASP A 232 0.75 4.54 8.52
CA ASP A 232 1.65 5.66 8.78
C ASP A 232 0.87 6.98 8.76
N VAL A 233 1.14 7.89 9.71
CA VAL A 233 0.54 9.24 9.76
C VAL A 233 1.67 10.26 9.80
N ASN A 234 1.74 11.13 8.79
CA ASN A 234 2.88 12.03 8.56
C ASN A 234 2.62 13.47 9.05
N GLY A 235 1.38 13.83 9.37
CA GLY A 235 1.00 15.23 9.62
C GLY A 235 1.06 16.07 8.35
N TRP A 236 1.62 17.28 8.42
CA TRP A 236 1.56 18.24 7.31
C TRP A 236 2.14 17.69 5.99
N SER A 237 1.29 17.53 4.98
CA SER A 237 1.71 17.05 3.66
C SER A 237 0.78 17.54 2.56
N PHE A 238 1.36 18.07 1.48
CA PHE A 238 0.63 18.49 0.29
C PHE A 238 0.82 17.53 -0.88
N VAL A 239 -0.25 17.36 -1.65
CA VAL A 239 -0.20 16.75 -2.97
C VAL A 239 0.65 17.62 -3.89
N LYS A 240 1.48 16.99 -4.72
CA LYS A 240 2.41 17.68 -5.62
C LYS A 240 1.92 17.61 -7.06
N GLY A 241 1.93 18.74 -7.77
CA GLY A 241 1.67 18.81 -9.21
C GLY A 241 0.20 18.65 -9.60
N ASN A 242 -0.74 18.96 -8.70
CA ASN A 242 -2.17 18.89 -8.94
C ASN A 242 -2.80 20.26 -8.70
N ALA A 243 -3.13 20.98 -9.78
CA ALA A 243 -3.68 22.34 -9.71
C ALA A 243 -5.02 22.39 -8.97
N LYS A 244 -5.91 21.44 -9.26
CA LYS A 244 -7.21 21.33 -8.58
C LYS A 244 -7.04 21.14 -7.07
N TYR A 245 -6.11 20.30 -6.63
CA TYR A 245 -5.82 20.14 -5.21
C TYR A 245 -5.40 21.47 -4.57
N PHE A 246 -4.56 22.26 -5.24
CA PHE A 246 -4.13 23.56 -4.72
C PHE A 246 -5.29 24.55 -4.61
N GLU A 247 -6.15 24.63 -5.63
CA GLU A 247 -7.36 25.47 -5.62
C GLU A 247 -8.31 25.06 -4.49
N ASP A 248 -8.67 23.77 -4.42
CA ASP A 248 -9.56 23.23 -3.38
C ASP A 248 -8.99 23.50 -1.98
N THR A 249 -7.70 23.22 -1.78
CA THR A 249 -7.02 23.44 -0.50
C THR A 249 -7.03 24.91 -0.09
N ALA A 250 -6.71 25.82 -1.02
CA ALA A 250 -6.68 27.24 -0.74
C ALA A 250 -8.07 27.78 -0.35
N LEU A 251 -9.13 27.34 -1.03
CA LEU A 251 -10.50 27.71 -0.70
C LEU A 251 -10.91 27.21 0.68
N ILE A 252 -10.67 25.93 0.98
CA ILE A 252 -11.01 25.33 2.28
C ILE A 252 -10.25 26.02 3.42
N LEU A 253 -8.94 26.25 3.27
CA LEU A 253 -8.14 26.93 4.28
C LEU A 253 -8.60 28.37 4.48
N ARG A 254 -8.84 29.12 3.41
CA ARG A 254 -9.35 30.50 3.47
C ARG A 254 -10.66 30.54 4.25
N ASP A 255 -11.63 29.72 3.85
CA ASP A 255 -12.96 29.73 4.45
C ASP A 255 -12.91 29.29 5.92
N THR A 256 -12.08 28.31 6.26
CA THR A 256 -11.88 27.89 7.66
C THR A 256 -11.28 29.00 8.50
N ILE A 257 -10.18 29.62 8.02
CA ILE A 257 -9.48 30.69 8.75
C ILE A 257 -10.40 31.90 8.93
N LEU A 258 -11.07 32.34 7.86
CA LEU A 258 -11.95 33.51 7.94
C LEU A 258 -13.14 33.28 8.87
N ARG A 259 -13.68 32.06 8.94
CA ARG A 259 -14.78 31.73 9.87
C ARG A 259 -14.37 31.84 11.34
N ASP A 260 -13.12 31.51 11.66
CA ASP A 260 -12.62 31.59 13.04
C ASP A 260 -12.17 33.00 13.40
N VAL A 261 -11.37 33.61 12.52
CA VAL A 261 -10.75 34.92 12.77
C VAL A 261 -11.74 36.08 12.57
N CYS A 262 -12.68 35.97 11.65
CA CYS A 262 -13.60 37.04 11.31
C CYS A 262 -15.01 36.52 10.94
N PRO A 263 -15.72 35.88 11.88
CA PRO A 263 -17.03 35.27 11.63
C PRO A 263 -18.05 36.27 11.06
N ASP A 264 -18.02 37.53 11.53
CA ASP A 264 -18.97 38.57 11.12
C ASP A 264 -18.86 38.98 9.64
N LYS A 265 -17.70 38.73 9.00
CA LYS A 265 -17.49 39.05 7.58
C LYS A 265 -17.95 37.93 6.65
N LEU A 266 -18.26 36.75 7.18
CA LEU A 266 -18.90 35.65 6.43
C LEU A 266 -20.39 35.62 6.75
N GLN A 267 -21.18 36.44 6.05
CA GLN A 267 -22.65 36.38 6.08
C GLN A 267 -23.20 35.16 5.32
N VAL A 268 -22.55 33.99 5.44
CA VAL A 268 -23.06 32.73 4.85
C VAL A 268 -23.59 31.88 6.02
N PRO A 269 -24.90 31.56 6.05
CA PRO A 269 -25.45 30.69 7.09
C PRO A 269 -24.75 29.32 7.06
N LEU A 270 -24.39 28.81 8.23
CA LEU A 270 -23.83 27.46 8.37
C LEU A 270 -24.91 26.40 8.11
N ILE A 271 -24.60 25.41 7.28
CA ILE A 271 -24.88 24.02 7.68
C ILE A 271 -23.84 23.71 8.76
N ASP A 272 -24.28 23.52 9.99
CA ASP A 272 -23.40 23.16 11.10
C ASP A 272 -23.05 21.67 11.04
N ILE A 273 -21.87 21.34 10.50
CA ILE A 273 -21.41 19.97 10.26
C ILE A 273 -20.73 19.35 11.51
N ARG A 274 -20.75 20.06 12.65
CA ARG A 274 -20.15 19.57 13.90
C ARG A 274 -20.97 18.43 14.54
N ASP A 275 -22.27 18.34 14.25
CA ASP A 275 -23.19 17.38 14.86
C ASP A 275 -23.92 16.43 13.88
N VAL A 276 -23.55 16.39 12.59
CA VAL A 276 -24.21 15.48 11.64
C VAL A 276 -23.76 14.04 11.92
N PRO A 277 -24.66 13.13 12.36
CA PRO A 277 -24.34 11.72 12.51
C PRO A 277 -23.98 11.14 11.15
N ALA A 278 -23.01 10.23 11.08
CA ALA A 278 -22.54 9.61 9.83
C ALA A 278 -23.67 8.96 8.98
N SER A 279 -24.84 8.72 9.58
CA SER A 279 -26.05 8.20 8.94
C SER A 279 -26.87 9.23 8.16
N GLN A 280 -26.51 10.52 8.16
CA GLN A 280 -27.24 11.59 7.45
C GLN A 280 -26.44 12.23 6.30
N VAL A 281 -25.33 11.61 5.89
CA VAL A 281 -24.54 12.07 4.72
C VAL A 281 -25.10 11.49 3.40
N GLU A 282 -26.25 10.82 3.44
CA GLU A 282 -26.99 10.43 2.25
C GLU A 282 -27.78 11.64 1.74
N GLU A 283 -27.35 12.16 0.58
CA GLU A 283 -28.14 13.00 -0.33
C GLU A 283 -28.79 14.25 0.25
N GLU A 284 -27.99 15.28 0.61
CA GLU A 284 -28.48 16.65 0.46
C GLU A 284 -27.48 17.47 -0.36
N GLY A 285 -27.91 17.79 -1.59
CA GLY A 285 -27.16 18.58 -2.55
C GLY A 285 -26.91 19.99 -2.02
N ILE A 286 -25.68 20.47 -2.25
CA ILE A 286 -25.26 21.84 -1.99
C ILE A 286 -26.15 22.77 -2.83
N MET A 287 -27.10 23.45 -2.20
CA MET A 287 -27.79 24.57 -2.83
C MET A 287 -26.87 25.80 -2.76
N SER A 288 -26.29 26.16 -3.90
CA SER A 288 -25.73 27.49 -4.12
C SER A 288 -26.84 28.43 -4.58
N GLU A 289 -27.10 29.49 -3.81
CA GLU A 289 -27.84 30.66 -4.30
C GLU A 289 -26.96 31.43 -5.30
N ASP A 290 -26.94 30.95 -6.53
CA ASP A 290 -26.62 31.75 -7.72
C ASP A 290 -27.28 31.01 -8.87
N GLY A 291 -28.04 31.73 -9.70
CA GLY A 291 -28.90 31.20 -10.76
C GLY A 291 -28.17 30.55 -11.94
N ALA A 292 -27.22 29.65 -11.68
CA ALA A 292 -26.62 28.76 -12.64
C ALA A 292 -27.45 27.48 -12.72
N GLU A 293 -27.92 27.15 -13.93
CA GLU A 293 -28.65 25.92 -14.23
C GLU A 293 -27.95 24.71 -13.58
N HIS A 294 -28.68 24.02 -12.70
CA HIS A 294 -28.18 22.84 -12.00
C HIS A 294 -27.84 21.73 -13.01
N LEU A 295 -26.56 21.60 -13.35
CA LEU A 295 -26.06 20.47 -14.12
C LEU A 295 -25.92 19.26 -13.19
N GLU A 296 -26.89 18.36 -13.27
CA GLU A 296 -26.85 17.05 -12.62
C GLU A 296 -25.99 16.09 -13.46
N LEU A 297 -24.95 15.51 -12.85
CA LEU A 297 -24.12 14.50 -13.49
C LEU A 297 -24.92 13.20 -13.65
N ARG A 298 -25.58 13.02 -14.80
CA ARG A 298 -26.42 11.85 -15.09
C ARG A 298 -25.62 10.56 -15.26
N CYS A 299 -24.43 10.63 -15.86
CA CYS A 299 -23.55 9.48 -15.98
C CYS A 299 -22.10 9.92 -16.20
N VAL A 300 -21.16 9.09 -15.74
CA VAL A 300 -19.74 9.20 -16.10
C VAL A 300 -19.45 8.10 -17.10
N LEU A 301 -19.22 8.46 -18.35
CA LEU A 301 -18.79 7.54 -19.40
C LEU A 301 -17.26 7.46 -19.42
N GLY A 302 -16.72 6.44 -18.77
CA GLY A 302 -15.30 6.09 -18.83
C GLY A 302 -15.02 5.18 -20.03
N VAL A 303 -14.41 5.72 -21.08
CA VAL A 303 -13.88 4.91 -22.19
C VAL A 303 -12.44 4.53 -21.88
N PHE A 304 -12.26 3.34 -21.31
CA PHE A 304 -10.95 2.80 -21.01
C PHE A 304 -10.47 1.95 -22.17
N ARG A 305 -9.37 2.35 -22.81
CA ARG A 305 -8.53 1.37 -23.50
C ARG A 305 -7.70 0.65 -22.45
N HIS A 306 -7.48 -0.65 -22.60
CA HIS A 306 -6.44 -1.31 -21.79
C HIS A 306 -5.15 -0.50 -21.97
N SER A 307 -4.63 0.09 -20.89
CA SER A 307 -3.25 0.59 -20.88
C SER A 307 -2.36 -0.55 -21.35
N ASP A 308 -1.30 -0.24 -22.10
CA ASP A 308 -0.23 -1.19 -22.38
C ASP A 308 0.33 -1.62 -21.02
N ARG A 309 -0.24 -2.69 -20.48
CA ARG A 309 0.28 -3.34 -19.29
C ARG A 309 1.72 -3.65 -19.64
N THR A 310 2.67 -3.28 -18.78
CA THR A 310 3.97 -3.97 -18.79
C THR A 310 3.62 -5.45 -18.81
N PRO A 311 3.95 -6.20 -19.88
CA PRO A 311 3.36 -7.51 -20.08
C PRO A 311 3.64 -8.32 -18.84
N LYS A 312 2.59 -8.65 -18.07
CA LYS A 312 2.71 -9.72 -17.08
C LYS A 312 3.29 -10.87 -17.89
N GLN A 313 4.44 -11.43 -17.50
CA GLN A 313 5.04 -12.59 -18.15
C GLN A 313 4.16 -13.81 -17.87
N LYS A 314 2.96 -13.75 -18.42
CA LYS A 314 1.85 -14.67 -18.23
C LYS A 314 1.80 -15.47 -19.51
N MET A 315 2.55 -16.55 -19.51
CA MET A 315 2.37 -17.57 -20.53
C MET A 315 1.05 -18.31 -20.26
N LYS A 316 0.29 -18.53 -21.33
CA LYS A 316 -0.83 -19.47 -21.37
C LYS A 316 -0.51 -20.56 -22.38
N MET A 317 -0.44 -21.81 -21.94
CA MET A 317 -0.23 -22.96 -22.81
C MET A 317 -1.34 -23.99 -22.59
N LEU A 318 -1.84 -24.55 -23.69
CA LEU A 318 -2.68 -25.74 -23.65
C LEU A 318 -1.73 -26.93 -23.57
N VAL A 319 -2.03 -27.89 -22.69
CA VAL A 319 -1.21 -29.07 -22.47
C VAL A 319 -2.04 -30.35 -22.66
N THR A 320 -1.45 -31.36 -23.29
CA THR A 320 -1.93 -32.74 -23.45
C THR A 320 -0.97 -33.75 -22.85
N ASN A 321 0.32 -33.43 -22.75
CA ASN A 321 1.31 -34.37 -22.20
C ASN A 321 1.01 -34.73 -20.74
N GLN A 322 1.00 -36.04 -20.44
CA GLN A 322 0.67 -36.58 -19.12
C GLN A 322 1.54 -36.03 -17.97
N GLN A 323 2.80 -35.69 -18.26
CA GLN A 323 3.69 -35.08 -17.27
C GLN A 323 3.26 -33.64 -16.93
N PHE A 324 2.73 -32.86 -17.88
CA PHE A 324 2.10 -31.58 -17.58
C PHE A 324 0.74 -31.75 -16.87
N LEU A 325 -0.03 -32.79 -17.22
CA LEU A 325 -1.30 -33.10 -16.56
C LEU A 325 -1.12 -33.52 -15.09
N SER A 326 0.04 -34.08 -14.73
CA SER A 326 0.36 -34.43 -13.34
C SER A 326 0.34 -33.22 -12.38
N PHE A 327 0.57 -32.01 -12.89
CA PHE A 327 0.45 -30.78 -12.10
C PHE A 327 -1.00 -30.47 -11.66
N PHE A 328 -2.01 -31.09 -12.28
CA PHE A 328 -3.42 -30.93 -11.95
C PHE A 328 -3.94 -31.91 -10.89
N ASN A 329 -3.12 -32.88 -10.45
CA ASN A 329 -3.56 -33.95 -9.55
C ASN A 329 -3.58 -33.49 -8.09
N GLY A 330 -4.69 -32.86 -7.71
CA GLY A 330 -5.13 -32.63 -6.33
C GLY A 330 -6.65 -32.53 -6.28
N GLU A 331 -7.28 -33.62 -5.84
CA GLU A 331 -8.71 -33.81 -5.49
C GLU A 331 -9.81 -33.64 -6.58
N GLN A 332 -10.96 -34.27 -6.29
CA GLN A 332 -12.08 -34.48 -7.20
C GLN A 332 -12.72 -33.16 -7.66
N GLY A 333 -12.79 -32.98 -8.98
CA GLY A 333 -13.30 -31.76 -9.61
C GLY A 333 -12.19 -30.98 -10.35
N GLN A 334 -11.53 -31.63 -11.33
CA GLN A 334 -10.36 -31.08 -11.99
C GLN A 334 -10.60 -29.67 -12.59
N PRO A 335 -9.86 -28.64 -12.16
CA PRO A 335 -9.87 -27.35 -12.83
C PRO A 335 -9.24 -27.49 -14.22
N THR A 336 -9.92 -27.02 -15.28
CA THR A 336 -9.39 -27.00 -16.65
C THR A 336 -8.22 -26.02 -16.85
N GLU A 337 -7.89 -25.23 -15.82
CA GLU A 337 -6.87 -24.20 -15.80
C GLU A 337 -6.10 -24.22 -14.48
N LEU A 338 -4.78 -24.40 -14.54
CA LEU A 338 -3.88 -24.36 -13.39
C LEU A 338 -2.99 -23.12 -13.46
N LYS A 339 -2.76 -22.50 -12.30
CA LYS A 339 -1.94 -21.30 -12.13
C LYS A 339 -0.74 -21.62 -11.23
N ILE A 340 0.42 -21.85 -11.84
CA ILE A 340 1.66 -22.18 -11.15
C ILE A 340 2.35 -20.88 -10.75
N LYS A 341 2.59 -20.69 -9.45
CA LYS A 341 3.21 -19.48 -8.87
C LYS A 341 4.40 -19.77 -7.96
N LYS A 342 4.47 -20.94 -7.33
CA LYS A 342 5.53 -21.28 -6.38
C LYS A 342 6.87 -21.46 -7.11
N PRO A 343 7.98 -20.90 -6.62
CA PRO A 343 9.30 -21.08 -7.22
C PRO A 343 9.68 -22.54 -7.50
N THR A 344 9.40 -23.44 -6.55
CA THR A 344 9.65 -24.88 -6.67
C THR A 344 8.88 -25.52 -7.83
N ASP A 345 7.63 -25.12 -8.02
CA ASP A 345 6.77 -25.67 -9.07
C ASP A 345 7.10 -25.05 -10.43
N LEU A 346 7.53 -23.79 -10.45
CA LEU A 346 8.07 -23.13 -11.65
C LEU A 346 9.40 -23.77 -12.08
N GLN A 347 10.25 -24.17 -11.14
CA GLN A 347 11.49 -24.90 -11.42
C GLN A 347 11.19 -26.30 -11.98
N LYS A 348 10.28 -27.06 -11.35
CA LYS A 348 9.81 -28.35 -11.87
C LYS A 348 9.25 -28.23 -13.29
N LEU A 349 8.49 -27.16 -13.57
CA LEU A 349 7.94 -26.89 -14.89
C LEU A 349 9.05 -26.58 -15.93
N LEU A 350 10.06 -25.81 -15.53
CA LEU A 350 11.22 -25.51 -16.38
C LEU A 350 12.04 -26.77 -16.69
N ASP A 351 12.30 -27.61 -15.69
CA ASP A 351 13.07 -28.84 -15.86
C ASP A 351 12.33 -29.83 -16.77
N LEU A 352 11.01 -29.99 -16.59
CA LEU A 352 10.18 -30.78 -17.50
C LEU A 352 10.21 -30.23 -18.93
N THR A 353 10.13 -28.90 -19.08
CA THR A 353 10.20 -28.25 -20.41
C THR A 353 11.54 -28.52 -21.10
N ARG A 354 12.66 -28.47 -20.36
CA ARG A 354 14.00 -28.79 -20.86
C ARG A 354 14.11 -30.25 -21.28
N GLN A 355 13.58 -31.16 -20.48
CA GLN A 355 13.55 -32.58 -20.78
C GLN A 355 12.79 -32.85 -22.09
N LEU A 356 11.58 -32.30 -22.25
CA LEU A 356 10.80 -32.47 -23.47
C LEU A 356 11.47 -31.83 -24.70
N LEU A 357 12.12 -30.67 -24.55
CA LEU A 357 12.89 -30.06 -25.64
C LEU A 357 14.09 -30.92 -26.06
N SER A 358 14.79 -31.53 -25.11
CA SER A 358 15.94 -32.41 -25.41
C SER A 358 15.53 -33.71 -26.13
N MET A 359 14.30 -34.17 -25.91
CA MET A 359 13.73 -35.34 -26.60
C MET A 359 13.25 -35.02 -28.02
N GLY A 360 12.96 -33.74 -28.32
CA GLY A 360 12.44 -33.30 -29.63
C GLY A 360 13.51 -32.99 -30.67
N GLU A 361 14.79 -33.02 -30.29
CA GLU A 361 15.92 -32.87 -31.21
C GLU A 361 16.35 -34.21 -31.85
N GLY A 362 15.73 -35.33 -31.43
CA GLY A 362 15.88 -36.66 -32.03
C GLY A 362 14.80 -36.92 -33.09
N TYR A 363 15.16 -37.63 -34.16
CA TYR A 363 14.36 -37.86 -35.38
C TYR A 363 13.06 -38.69 -35.20
N ASP A 364 12.62 -38.94 -33.97
CA ASP A 364 11.40 -39.65 -33.65
C ASP A 364 10.87 -39.14 -32.29
N SER A 365 10.02 -38.12 -32.32
CA SER A 365 9.52 -37.49 -31.09
C SER A 365 8.01 -37.64 -31.00
N ASP A 366 7.55 -38.57 -30.16
CA ASP A 366 6.18 -38.66 -29.62
C ASP A 366 5.84 -37.47 -28.70
N ILE A 367 6.27 -36.26 -29.07
CA ILE A 367 5.97 -35.04 -28.36
C ILE A 367 4.65 -34.52 -28.92
N GLU A 368 3.56 -34.79 -28.19
CA GLU A 368 2.24 -34.25 -28.52
C GLU A 368 2.18 -32.72 -28.45
N GLU A 369 3.11 -32.09 -27.71
CA GLU A 369 3.18 -30.64 -27.55
C GLU A 369 3.89 -29.95 -28.70
N ARG A 370 3.36 -28.80 -29.10
CA ARG A 370 3.99 -27.95 -30.11
C ARG A 370 5.37 -27.46 -29.66
N LEU A 371 6.44 -27.87 -30.36
CA LEU A 371 7.84 -27.54 -30.08
C LEU A 371 8.08 -26.01 -29.91
N ASP A 372 7.42 -25.19 -30.74
CA ASP A 372 7.48 -23.73 -30.67
C ASP A 372 6.98 -23.18 -29.33
N LYS A 373 5.98 -23.83 -28.71
CA LYS A 373 5.45 -23.43 -27.41
C LYS A 373 6.34 -23.88 -26.25
N LEU A 374 6.99 -25.04 -26.36
CA LEU A 374 7.98 -25.49 -25.38
C LEU A 374 9.20 -24.57 -25.37
N MET A 375 9.69 -24.16 -26.54
CA MET A 375 10.78 -23.19 -26.66
C MET A 375 10.39 -21.83 -26.05
N GLN A 376 9.15 -21.39 -26.29
CA GLN A 376 8.61 -20.18 -25.66
C GLN A 376 8.53 -20.34 -24.13
N MET A 377 8.16 -21.52 -23.63
CA MET A 377 8.02 -21.81 -22.19
C MET A 377 9.38 -21.77 -21.49
N ARG A 378 10.39 -22.40 -22.08
CA ARG A 378 11.79 -22.31 -21.64
C ARG A 378 12.25 -20.85 -21.60
N TYR A 379 12.08 -20.10 -22.69
CA TYR A 379 12.49 -18.70 -22.75
C TYR A 379 11.84 -17.84 -21.66
N VAL A 380 10.53 -17.99 -21.43
CA VAL A 380 9.81 -17.22 -20.40
C VAL A 380 10.26 -17.60 -18.99
N LEU A 381 10.51 -18.88 -18.73
CA LEU A 381 10.92 -19.37 -17.41
C LEU A 381 12.39 -19.03 -17.08
N GLU A 382 13.27 -19.00 -18.09
CA GLU A 382 14.70 -18.65 -17.94
C GLU A 382 14.94 -17.13 -17.93
N LYS A 383 14.00 -16.33 -18.45
CA LYS A 383 14.12 -14.87 -18.50
C LYS A 383 14.10 -14.29 -17.08
N GLY A 384 15.29 -13.99 -16.58
CA GLY A 384 15.53 -13.42 -15.25
C GLY A 384 16.19 -14.38 -14.24
N GLY A 385 16.82 -15.46 -14.71
CA GLY A 385 17.79 -16.26 -13.95
C GLY A 385 17.18 -17.23 -12.94
N HIS A 386 16.74 -16.71 -11.80
CA HIS A 386 16.21 -17.52 -10.68
C HIS A 386 14.75 -17.13 -10.39
N PHE A 387 13.99 -18.05 -9.78
CA PHE A 387 12.63 -17.78 -9.33
C PHE A 387 12.67 -17.18 -7.91
N SER A 388 12.54 -15.86 -7.80
CA SER A 388 12.48 -15.14 -6.51
C SER A 388 11.31 -14.15 -6.45
N GLY A 389 10.66 -14.05 -5.29
CA GLY A 389 9.49 -13.18 -5.04
C GLY A 389 8.15 -13.66 -5.65
N ILE A 390 7.08 -12.87 -5.45
CA ILE A 390 5.67 -13.22 -5.77
C ILE A 390 5.31 -12.93 -7.26
N ASN A 391 6.28 -12.54 -8.10
CA ASN A 391 5.98 -11.84 -9.35
C ASN A 391 5.94 -12.70 -10.64
N ARG A 392 6.21 -14.01 -10.59
CA ARG A 392 6.13 -14.90 -11.78
C ARG A 392 4.98 -15.90 -11.68
N LYS A 393 4.28 -16.10 -12.81
CA LYS A 393 3.11 -16.98 -12.90
C LYS A 393 2.99 -17.60 -14.28
N VAL A 394 3.00 -18.93 -14.35
CA VAL A 394 2.63 -19.67 -15.56
C VAL A 394 1.20 -20.19 -15.41
N GLN A 395 0.44 -20.15 -16.50
CA GLN A 395 -0.91 -20.67 -16.54
C GLN A 395 -1.00 -21.77 -17.61
N ILE A 396 -1.28 -23.00 -17.21
CA ILE A 396 -1.48 -24.13 -18.12
C ILE A 396 -2.96 -24.52 -18.15
N LYS A 397 -3.43 -25.04 -19.30
CA LYS A 397 -4.81 -25.49 -19.49
C LYS A 397 -4.82 -26.90 -20.07
N ALA A 398 -5.51 -27.83 -19.42
CA ALA A 398 -5.66 -29.18 -19.94
C ALA A 398 -6.57 -29.18 -21.17
N LEU A 399 -6.13 -29.78 -22.28
CA LEU A 399 -7.01 -30.00 -23.43
C LEU A 399 -7.96 -31.16 -23.08
N LYS A 400 -9.28 -30.93 -23.04
CA LYS A 400 -10.24 -32.06 -22.99
C LYS A 400 -10.03 -32.89 -24.24
N HIS A 401 -9.67 -34.17 -24.08
CA HIS A 401 -9.64 -35.13 -25.18
C HIS A 401 -10.96 -35.05 -25.94
N ARG A 402 -10.91 -34.56 -27.18
CA ARG A 402 -12.05 -34.62 -28.09
C ARG A 402 -12.25 -36.10 -28.35
N ARG A 403 -13.29 -36.71 -27.75
CA ARG A 403 -13.67 -38.11 -28.01
C ARG A 403 -13.69 -38.28 -29.53
N THR A 404 -12.67 -38.96 -30.06
CA THR A 404 -12.64 -39.44 -31.43
C THR A 404 -13.71 -40.51 -31.48
N GLY A 405 -14.90 -40.14 -31.98
CA GLY A 405 -15.94 -41.09 -32.28
C GLY A 405 -15.38 -42.07 -33.30
N HIS A 406 -15.08 -43.28 -32.84
CA HIS A 406 -14.96 -44.44 -33.70
C HIS A 406 -16.25 -44.51 -34.53
N ARG A 407 -16.13 -44.26 -35.84
CA ARG A 407 -17.01 -44.91 -36.80
C ARG A 407 -16.44 -46.29 -37.02
N SER A 408 -17.24 -47.30 -36.74
CA SER A 408 -16.98 -48.69 -37.04
C SER A 408 -18.28 -49.30 -37.57
N PRO A 409 -18.21 -50.27 -38.47
CA PRO A 409 -17.61 -50.24 -39.81
C PRO A 409 -18.52 -49.54 -40.83
#